data_AF-A0A2K6QG15-F1
#
_entry.id   AF-A0A2K6QG15-F1
#
_cell.length_a   1.000
_cell.length_b   1.000
_cell.length_c   1.000
_cell.angle_alpha   90.00
_cell.angle_beta   90.00
_cell.angle_gamma   90.00
#
_symmetry.space_group_name_H-M   'P 1'
#
loop_
_entity.id
_entity.type
_entity.pdbx_description
1 polymer ?
#
loop_
_entity_poly.entity_id
_entity_poly.type
_entity_poly.pdbx_seq_one_letter_code
_entity_poly.pdbx_strand_id
1 'polypeptide(L)'
;MFHGIPATPGIGAPGNKPELYEEVKLYKNAREREKYDNMAELFAVVKTMQALEKAYIKDCVSPSEYTAACSRLLVQYKAAFRQVQGSEINTIDEFCRKFRLDCPLAMERIKEDRPITIKDDKGNLNRCIADVVSLFITVMDKLRLEIRAMDEIQPDLRELMETMHRMSHLPPDFEGRQTVSQWWVSLPARRSPRGAPEALPARRSPRPAHPTCPVLHSQAADPERHVGI
;
A
#
# COMPACT_ATOMS: atom_id res chain seq x y z
N MET A 1 -2.97 -88.18 33.87
CA MET A 1 -1.75 -87.36 33.80
C MET A 1 -1.81 -86.51 32.54
N PHE A 2 -2.24 -85.26 32.65
CA PHE A 2 -2.05 -84.23 31.62
C PHE A 2 -1.24 -83.12 32.28
N HIS A 3 -0.11 -82.80 31.67
CA HIS A 3 0.90 -81.89 32.20
C HIS A 3 0.40 -80.44 32.12
N GLY A 4 0.50 -79.72 33.23
CA GLY A 4 0.15 -78.30 33.31
C GLY A 4 1.03 -77.43 32.41
N ILE A 5 0.42 -76.44 31.79
CA ILE A 5 1.09 -75.39 31.01
C ILE A 5 2.02 -74.62 31.96
N PRO A 6 3.30 -74.40 31.61
CA PRO A 6 4.20 -73.61 32.45
C PRO A 6 3.73 -72.15 32.45
N ALA A 7 3.58 -71.56 33.63
CA ALA A 7 3.34 -70.14 33.79
C ALA A 7 4.51 -69.36 33.20
N THR A 8 4.25 -68.58 32.16
CA THR A 8 5.17 -67.57 31.63
C THR A 8 5.54 -66.58 32.74
N PRO A 9 6.82 -66.45 33.12
CA PRO A 9 7.24 -65.44 34.07
C PRO A 9 7.33 -64.08 33.36
N GLY A 10 6.65 -63.08 33.92
CA GLY A 10 6.92 -61.68 33.58
C GLY A 10 5.89 -60.98 32.69
N ILE A 11 4.60 -61.01 33.05
CA ILE A 11 3.79 -59.81 32.80
C ILE A 11 4.16 -58.85 33.92
N GLY A 12 5.15 -57.99 33.65
CA GLY A 12 5.42 -56.85 34.52
C GLY A 12 4.10 -56.12 34.75
N ALA A 13 3.78 -55.85 36.02
CA ALA A 13 2.64 -55.03 36.39
C ALA A 13 2.62 -53.79 35.48
N PRO A 14 1.46 -53.35 34.96
CA PRO A 14 1.42 -52.12 34.19
C PRO A 14 2.05 -51.03 35.04
N GLY A 15 3.24 -50.58 34.64
CA GLY A 15 3.99 -49.57 35.37
C GLY A 15 3.07 -48.39 35.59
N ASN A 16 2.95 -47.94 36.84
CA ASN A 16 2.13 -46.79 37.16
C ASN A 16 2.58 -45.61 36.28
N LYS A 17 1.68 -45.09 35.44
CA LYS A 17 1.92 -43.99 34.49
C LYS A 17 1.38 -42.69 35.09
N PRO A 18 2.15 -41.99 35.94
CA PRO A 18 1.68 -40.81 36.66
C PRO A 18 1.17 -39.70 35.73
N GLU A 19 1.71 -39.60 34.52
CA GLU A 19 1.34 -38.61 33.51
C GLU A 19 -0.13 -38.70 33.05
N LEU A 20 -0.80 -39.83 33.27
CA LEU A 20 -2.21 -40.02 32.92
C LEU A 20 -3.18 -39.46 33.97
N TYR A 21 -2.69 -39.11 35.15
CA TYR A 21 -3.51 -38.57 36.25
C TYR A 21 -3.44 -37.05 36.35
N GLU A 22 -2.69 -36.38 35.47
CA GLU A 22 -2.56 -34.92 35.42
C GLU A 22 -3.08 -34.35 34.10
N GLU A 23 -3.82 -33.24 34.17
CA GLU A 23 -4.29 -32.53 32.98
C GLU A 23 -3.14 -31.79 32.28
N VAL A 24 -2.99 -32.02 30.98
CA VAL A 24 -1.98 -31.35 30.17
C VAL A 24 -2.43 -29.92 29.84
N LYS A 25 -1.60 -28.94 30.22
CA LYS A 25 -1.81 -27.52 29.89
C LYS A 25 -1.08 -27.15 28.61
N LEU A 26 -1.72 -26.33 27.77
CA LEU A 26 -1.14 -25.84 26.52
C LEU A 26 0.09 -24.95 26.75
N TYR A 27 0.08 -24.14 27.81
CA TYR A 27 1.18 -23.26 28.20
C TYR A 27 1.47 -23.36 29.69
N LYS A 28 2.71 -23.05 30.08
CA LYS A 28 3.18 -23.04 31.48
C LYS A 28 3.64 -21.66 31.95
N ASN A 29 3.80 -20.70 31.05
CA ASN A 29 4.27 -19.35 31.34
C ASN A 29 3.59 -18.29 30.46
N ALA A 30 3.76 -17.01 30.81
CA ALA A 30 3.13 -15.89 30.11
C ALA A 30 3.58 -15.76 28.65
N ARG A 31 4.85 -16.07 28.35
CA ARG A 31 5.40 -16.01 26.98
C ARG A 31 4.80 -17.08 26.08
N GLU A 32 4.64 -18.30 26.57
CA GLU A 32 3.96 -19.37 25.83
C GLU A 32 2.49 -19.04 25.60
N ARG A 33 1.80 -18.47 26.60
CA ARG A 33 0.42 -18.04 26.44
C ARG A 33 0.26 -17.03 25.30
N GLU A 34 1.08 -15.98 25.29
CA GLU A 34 1.10 -14.98 24.21
C GLU A 34 1.39 -15.62 22.84
N LYS A 35 2.36 -16.53 22.78
CA LYS A 35 2.68 -17.28 21.54
C LYS A 35 1.46 -18.02 21.01
N TYR A 36 0.74 -18.76 21.86
CA TYR A 36 -0.44 -19.50 21.45
C TYR A 36 -1.62 -18.61 21.10
N ASP A 37 -1.75 -17.45 21.75
CA ASP A 37 -2.78 -16.45 21.42
C ASP A 37 -2.59 -15.91 19.99
N ASN A 38 -1.35 -15.51 19.66
CA ASN A 38 -1.00 -15.07 18.30
C ASN A 38 -1.20 -16.19 17.26
N MET A 39 -0.85 -17.43 17.60
CA MET A 39 -1.08 -18.60 16.73
C MET A 39 -2.58 -18.87 16.54
N ALA A 40 -3.39 -18.73 17.59
CA ALA A 40 -4.83 -18.90 17.52
C ALA A 40 -5.47 -17.84 16.61
N GLU A 41 -5.03 -16.58 16.71
CA GLU A 41 -5.51 -15.50 15.85
C GLU A 41 -5.17 -15.76 14.37
N LEU A 42 -3.92 -16.12 14.06
CA LEU A 42 -3.54 -16.50 12.69
C LEU A 42 -4.38 -17.66 12.16
N PHE A 43 -4.59 -18.70 12.97
CA PHE A 43 -5.42 -19.85 12.61
C PHE A 43 -6.86 -19.41 12.31
N ALA A 44 -7.44 -18.57 13.17
CA ALA A 44 -8.79 -18.06 13.03
C ALA A 44 -8.95 -17.21 11.75
N VAL A 45 -8.02 -16.29 11.47
CA VAL A 45 -8.04 -15.45 10.26
C VAL A 45 -8.01 -16.31 9.00
N VAL A 46 -7.10 -17.28 8.91
CA VAL A 46 -6.99 -18.16 7.74
C VAL A 46 -8.25 -19.02 7.57
N LYS A 47 -8.81 -19.56 8.67
CA LYS A 47 -10.06 -20.34 8.61
C LYS A 47 -11.26 -19.49 8.21
N THR A 48 -11.32 -18.25 8.67
CA THR A 48 -12.37 -17.28 8.32
C THR A 48 -12.29 -16.90 6.85
N MET A 49 -11.09 -16.64 6.32
CA MET A 49 -10.88 -16.41 4.89
C MET A 49 -11.34 -17.61 4.05
N GLN A 50 -11.00 -18.83 4.46
CA GLN A 50 -11.45 -20.04 3.80
C GLN A 50 -12.99 -20.18 3.79
N ALA A 51 -13.67 -19.77 4.86
CA ALA A 51 -15.13 -19.77 4.93
C ALA A 51 -15.74 -18.69 4.04
N LEU A 52 -15.14 -17.49 4.00
CA LEU A 52 -15.56 -16.39 3.13
C LEU A 52 -15.47 -16.79 1.65
N GLU A 53 -14.36 -17.40 1.23
CA GLU A 53 -14.20 -17.92 -0.14
C GLU A 53 -15.29 -18.93 -0.50
N LYS A 54 -15.61 -19.86 0.40
CA LYS A 54 -16.69 -20.84 0.19
C LYS A 54 -18.06 -20.17 0.11
N ALA A 55 -18.32 -19.14 0.92
CA ALA A 55 -19.57 -18.40 0.89
C ALA A 55 -19.75 -17.64 -0.42
N TYR A 56 -18.66 -17.06 -0.94
CA TYR A 56 -18.67 -16.38 -2.24
C TYR A 56 -18.90 -17.35 -3.40
N ILE A 57 -18.25 -18.52 -3.42
CA ILE A 57 -18.50 -19.58 -4.43
C ILE A 57 -19.95 -20.06 -4.43
N LYS A 58 -20.62 -20.00 -3.27
CA LYS A 58 -22.03 -20.40 -3.11
C LYS A 58 -23.01 -19.25 -3.34
N ASP A 59 -22.55 -18.12 -3.86
CA ASP A 59 -23.35 -16.90 -4.08
C ASP A 59 -24.11 -16.41 -2.82
N CYS A 60 -23.55 -16.66 -1.63
CA CYS A 60 -24.15 -16.24 -0.36
C CYS A 60 -23.76 -14.82 0.06
N VAL A 61 -22.83 -14.18 -0.67
CA VAL A 61 -22.27 -12.86 -0.35
C VAL A 61 -22.14 -12.07 -1.65
N SER A 62 -22.54 -10.80 -1.65
CA SER A 62 -22.41 -9.96 -2.84
C SER A 62 -20.93 -9.69 -3.19
N PRO A 63 -20.59 -9.40 -4.46
CA PRO A 63 -19.21 -9.09 -4.86
C PRO A 63 -18.59 -7.90 -4.10
N SER A 64 -19.39 -6.88 -3.78
CA SER A 64 -18.93 -5.70 -3.04
C SER A 64 -18.55 -6.04 -1.60
N GLU A 65 -19.43 -6.74 -0.89
CA GLU A 65 -19.21 -7.16 0.51
C GLU A 65 -18.03 -8.13 0.61
N TYR A 66 -17.97 -9.11 -0.29
CA TYR A 66 -16.86 -10.05 -0.38
C TYR A 66 -15.52 -9.32 -0.56
N THR A 67 -15.44 -8.40 -1.53
CA THR A 67 -14.20 -7.68 -1.85
C THR A 67 -13.71 -6.88 -0.65
N ALA A 68 -14.62 -6.18 0.03
CA ALA A 68 -14.29 -5.41 1.23
C ALA A 68 -13.85 -6.31 2.39
N ALA A 69 -14.55 -7.41 2.64
CA ALA A 69 -14.23 -8.36 3.71
C ALA A 69 -12.90 -9.09 3.47
N CYS A 70 -12.67 -9.58 2.25
CA CYS A 70 -11.46 -10.29 1.87
C CYS A 70 -10.23 -9.37 1.96
N SER A 71 -10.35 -8.12 1.49
CA SER A 71 -9.28 -7.11 1.62
C SER A 71 -8.89 -6.86 3.08
N ARG A 72 -9.88 -6.75 3.99
CA ARG A 72 -9.61 -6.61 5.43
C ARG A 72 -8.92 -7.85 6.02
N LEU A 73 -9.41 -9.05 5.68
CA LEU A 73 -8.82 -10.31 6.16
C LEU A 73 -7.39 -10.51 5.67
N LEU A 74 -7.04 -10.08 4.45
CA LEU A 74 -5.67 -10.13 3.94
C LEU A 74 -4.72 -9.21 4.72
N VAL A 75 -5.18 -8.00 5.08
CA VAL A 75 -4.41 -7.09 5.94
C VAL A 75 -4.23 -7.68 7.35
N GLN A 76 -5.29 -8.21 7.94
CA GLN A 76 -5.24 -8.88 9.25
C GLN A 76 -4.32 -10.10 9.22
N TYR A 77 -4.39 -10.91 8.16
CA TYR A 77 -3.51 -12.06 7.94
C TYR A 77 -2.04 -11.63 7.97
N LYS A 78 -1.66 -10.57 7.24
CA LYS A 78 -0.27 -10.09 7.21
C LYS A 78 0.22 -9.68 8.59
N ALA A 79 -0.63 -9.01 9.38
CA ALA A 79 -0.30 -8.63 10.75
C ALA A 79 -0.17 -9.87 11.67
N ALA A 80 -1.15 -10.78 11.65
CA ALA A 80 -1.15 -11.99 12.46
C ALA A 80 0.03 -12.91 12.11
N PHE A 81 0.31 -13.11 10.82
CA PHE A 81 1.44 -13.92 10.38
C PHE A 81 2.78 -13.32 10.83
N ARG A 82 2.94 -12.00 10.76
CA ARG A 82 4.14 -11.32 11.25
C ARG A 82 4.37 -11.51 12.76
N GLN A 83 3.31 -11.61 13.56
CA GLN A 83 3.42 -11.89 15.00
C GLN A 83 3.82 -13.34 15.30
N VAL A 84 3.41 -14.28 14.45
CA VAL A 84 3.72 -15.71 14.60
C VAL A 84 5.07 -16.08 13.97
N GLN A 85 5.52 -15.32 12.97
CA GLN A 85 6.75 -15.59 12.24
C GLN A 85 7.96 -15.54 13.18
N GLY A 86 8.76 -16.61 13.15
CA GLY A 86 9.93 -16.76 13.99
C GLY A 86 10.66 -18.08 13.71
N SER A 87 11.57 -18.48 14.60
CA SER A 87 12.44 -19.64 14.37
C SER A 87 11.70 -20.97 14.14
N GLU A 88 10.49 -21.12 14.69
CA GLU A 88 9.69 -22.36 14.55
C GLU A 88 8.74 -22.37 13.34
N ILE A 89 8.34 -21.19 12.86
CA ILE A 89 7.36 -21.01 11.78
C ILE A 89 7.87 -19.88 10.89
N ASN A 90 8.42 -20.23 9.73
CA ASN A 90 8.97 -19.26 8.78
C ASN A 90 7.97 -18.93 7.67
N THR A 91 7.16 -19.91 7.29
CA THR A 91 6.18 -19.82 6.20
C THR A 91 4.78 -20.20 6.65
N ILE A 92 3.76 -19.70 5.94
CA ILE A 92 2.37 -20.06 6.21
C ILE A 92 2.10 -21.54 5.92
N ASP A 93 2.78 -22.14 4.94
CA ASP A 93 2.69 -23.56 4.63
C ASP A 93 3.16 -24.45 5.78
N GLU A 94 4.25 -24.06 6.46
CA GLU A 94 4.74 -24.75 7.66
C GLU A 94 3.71 -24.69 8.79
N PHE A 95 3.11 -23.52 9.02
CA PHE A 95 2.05 -23.34 10.01
C PHE A 95 0.85 -24.23 9.69
N CYS A 96 0.39 -24.22 8.45
CA CYS A 96 -0.75 -25.02 8.01
C CYS A 96 -0.47 -26.52 8.14
N ARG A 97 0.75 -26.97 7.82
CA ARG A 97 1.15 -28.38 7.98
C ARG A 97 1.21 -28.78 9.45
N LYS A 98 1.79 -27.94 10.32
CA LYS A 98 1.94 -28.20 11.76
C LYS A 98 0.59 -28.35 12.46
N PHE A 99 -0.37 -27.47 12.15
CA PHE A 99 -1.69 -27.46 12.77
C PHE A 99 -2.79 -28.13 11.95
N ARG A 100 -2.42 -28.85 10.87
CA ARG A 100 -3.35 -29.55 9.96
C ARG A 100 -4.46 -28.64 9.42
N LEU A 101 -4.11 -27.41 9.08
CA LEU A 101 -5.02 -26.41 8.56
C LEU A 101 -5.15 -26.55 7.04
N ASP A 102 -6.14 -27.34 6.60
CA ASP A 102 -6.45 -27.52 5.18
C ASP A 102 -7.41 -26.42 4.67
N CYS A 103 -6.82 -25.39 4.05
CA CYS A 103 -7.50 -24.18 3.58
C CYS A 103 -7.00 -23.75 2.18
N PRO A 104 -7.22 -24.56 1.12
CA PRO A 104 -6.64 -24.32 -0.20
C PRO A 104 -7.11 -23.00 -0.84
N LEU A 105 -8.35 -22.57 -0.59
CA LEU A 105 -8.87 -21.32 -1.16
C LEU A 105 -8.22 -20.09 -0.48
N ALA A 106 -8.07 -20.14 0.83
CA ALA A 106 -7.38 -19.08 1.56
C ALA A 106 -5.92 -18.97 1.13
N MET A 107 -5.24 -20.10 0.89
CA MET A 107 -3.84 -20.10 0.44
C MET A 107 -3.68 -19.41 -0.92
N GLU A 108 -4.59 -19.64 -1.88
CA GLU A 108 -4.56 -18.94 -3.17
C GLU A 108 -4.77 -17.42 -3.02
N ARG A 109 -5.68 -16.98 -2.14
CA ARG A 109 -5.87 -15.54 -1.87
C ARG A 109 -4.66 -14.91 -1.20
N ILE A 110 -4.05 -15.59 -0.25
CA ILE A 110 -2.82 -15.16 0.42
C ILE A 110 -1.66 -15.05 -0.58
N LYS A 111 -1.53 -16.03 -1.47
CA LYS A 111 -0.49 -16.06 -2.50
C LYS A 111 -0.63 -14.93 -3.51
N GLU A 112 -1.85 -14.56 -3.87
CA GLU A 112 -2.11 -13.43 -4.77
C GLU A 112 -2.19 -12.06 -4.08
N ASP A 113 -2.32 -12.04 -2.75
CA ASP A 113 -2.54 -10.85 -1.90
C ASP A 113 -3.70 -9.96 -2.39
N ARG A 114 -4.77 -10.56 -2.93
CA ARG A 114 -5.98 -9.85 -3.38
C ARG A 114 -7.23 -10.74 -3.44
N PRO A 115 -8.43 -10.14 -3.33
CA PRO A 115 -9.70 -10.84 -3.57
C PRO A 115 -9.84 -11.38 -5.00
N ILE A 116 -10.59 -12.46 -5.21
CA ILE A 116 -10.78 -13.08 -6.54
C ILE A 116 -11.47 -12.16 -7.57
N THR A 117 -12.26 -11.19 -7.08
CA THR A 117 -12.95 -10.19 -7.90
C THR A 117 -12.01 -9.16 -8.51
N ILE A 118 -10.85 -8.94 -7.88
CA ILE A 118 -9.82 -8.03 -8.37
C ILE A 118 -8.90 -8.82 -9.28
N LYS A 119 -9.10 -8.67 -10.59
CA LYS A 119 -8.19 -9.23 -11.59
C LYS A 119 -6.85 -8.49 -11.53
N ASP A 120 -5.77 -9.25 -11.66
CA ASP A 120 -4.43 -8.70 -11.89
C ASP A 120 -4.42 -7.83 -13.14
N ASP A 121 -3.56 -6.82 -13.17
CA ASP A 121 -3.16 -6.16 -14.41
C ASP A 121 -2.45 -7.15 -15.34
N LYS A 122 -2.11 -8.38 -14.94
CA LYS A 122 -1.55 -9.40 -15.85
C LYS A 122 -2.44 -9.70 -17.06
N GLY A 123 -3.77 -9.58 -16.95
CA GLY A 123 -4.67 -9.67 -18.11
C GLY A 123 -4.66 -8.43 -19.00
N ASN A 124 -4.14 -7.31 -18.47
CA ASN A 124 -4.13 -6.00 -19.10
C ASN A 124 -2.70 -5.43 -19.23
N LEU A 125 -1.67 -6.25 -19.03
CA LEU A 125 -0.28 -5.80 -18.97
C LEU A 125 0.11 -5.22 -20.31
N ASN A 126 -0.27 -5.90 -21.39
CA ASN A 126 -0.06 -5.44 -22.76
C ASN A 126 -0.76 -4.10 -23.02
N ARG A 127 -1.93 -3.86 -22.41
CA ARG A 127 -2.62 -2.57 -22.50
C ARG A 127 -1.92 -1.51 -21.66
N CYS A 128 -1.56 -1.79 -20.42
CA CYS A 128 -0.79 -0.85 -19.59
C CYS A 128 0.56 -0.49 -20.24
N ILE A 129 1.23 -1.46 -20.88
CA ILE A 129 2.43 -1.21 -21.69
C ILE A 129 2.09 -0.32 -22.87
N ALA A 130 1.04 -0.64 -23.63
CA ALA A 130 0.61 0.17 -24.78
C ALA A 130 0.25 1.61 -24.38
N ASP A 131 -0.47 1.79 -23.28
CA ASP A 131 -0.87 3.10 -22.75
C ASP A 131 0.37 3.91 -22.32
N VAL A 132 1.31 3.30 -21.58
CA VAL A 132 2.58 3.96 -21.19
C VAL A 132 3.42 4.33 -22.41
N VAL A 133 3.58 3.40 -23.37
CA VAL A 133 4.34 3.65 -24.60
C VAL A 133 3.68 4.77 -25.43
N SER A 134 2.35 4.73 -25.56
CA SER A 134 1.60 5.77 -26.26
C SER A 134 1.79 7.13 -25.61
N LEU A 135 1.68 7.23 -24.28
CA LEU A 135 1.86 8.48 -23.55
C LEU A 135 3.30 9.02 -23.68
N PHE A 136 4.32 8.16 -23.67
CA PHE A 136 5.69 8.57 -23.95
C PHE A 136 5.86 9.14 -25.36
N ILE A 137 5.27 8.49 -26.38
CA ILE A 137 5.30 8.98 -27.76
C ILE A 137 4.59 10.33 -27.85
N THR A 138 3.39 10.45 -27.27
CA THR A 138 2.61 11.70 -27.26
C THR A 138 3.39 12.86 -26.63
N VAL A 139 3.94 12.67 -25.43
CA VAL A 139 4.74 13.71 -24.76
C VAL A 139 5.97 14.09 -25.57
N MET A 140 6.68 13.10 -26.13
CA MET A 140 7.85 13.33 -26.96
C MET A 140 7.50 14.09 -28.25
N ASP A 141 6.41 13.74 -28.93
CA ASP A 141 5.98 14.36 -30.18
C ASP A 141 5.51 15.79 -29.95
N LYS A 142 4.77 16.07 -28.87
CA LYS A 142 4.44 17.44 -28.46
C LYS A 142 5.69 18.31 -28.32
N LEU A 143 6.74 17.79 -27.67
CA LEU A 143 8.00 18.52 -27.52
C LEU A 143 8.74 18.73 -28.86
N ARG A 144 8.72 17.73 -29.75
CA ARG A 144 9.32 17.83 -31.10
C ARG A 144 8.60 18.84 -32.00
N LEU A 145 7.29 18.98 -31.84
CA LEU A 145 6.45 19.97 -32.52
C LEU A 145 6.55 21.38 -31.90
N GLU A 146 7.48 21.57 -30.96
CA GLU A 146 7.68 22.83 -30.23
C GLU A 146 6.46 23.32 -29.43
N ILE A 147 5.55 22.40 -29.07
CA ILE A 147 4.47 22.70 -28.13
C ILE A 147 5.09 22.84 -26.75
N ARG A 148 5.24 24.08 -26.27
CA ARG A 148 5.88 24.43 -24.98
C ARG A 148 4.90 25.01 -23.96
N ALA A 149 3.61 25.01 -24.29
CA ALA A 149 2.54 25.42 -23.38
C ALA A 149 2.40 24.38 -22.26
N MET A 150 2.37 24.84 -21.00
CA MET A 150 2.41 23.93 -19.85
C MET A 150 1.08 23.18 -19.71
N ASP A 151 -0.02 23.88 -19.89
CA ASP A 151 -1.38 23.37 -19.98
C ASP A 151 -1.56 22.26 -21.04
N GLU A 152 -0.72 22.23 -22.07
CA GLU A 152 -0.75 21.19 -23.11
C GLU A 152 0.15 19.97 -22.78
N ILE A 153 1.23 20.14 -22.01
CA ILE A 153 2.19 19.06 -21.69
C ILE A 153 1.84 18.38 -20.36
N GLN A 154 1.37 19.16 -19.39
CA GLN A 154 1.16 18.75 -18.01
C GLN A 154 0.09 17.63 -17.91
N PRO A 155 -1.08 17.69 -18.57
CA PRO A 155 -2.05 16.60 -18.50
C PRO A 155 -1.47 15.23 -18.89
N ASP A 156 -0.77 15.14 -20.02
CA ASP A 156 -0.19 13.88 -20.50
C ASP A 156 0.93 13.37 -19.59
N LEU A 157 1.74 14.28 -19.04
CA LEU A 157 2.83 13.90 -18.13
C LEU A 157 2.29 13.39 -16.79
N ARG A 158 1.18 13.96 -16.30
CA ARG A 158 0.46 13.45 -15.13
C ARG A 158 -0.08 12.05 -15.40
N GLU A 159 -0.76 11.87 -16.53
CA GLU A 159 -1.36 10.59 -16.91
C GLU A 159 -0.28 9.51 -17.10
N LEU A 160 0.87 9.87 -17.69
CA LEU A 160 2.03 8.99 -17.79
C LEU A 160 2.54 8.56 -16.41
N MET A 161 2.73 9.52 -15.50
CA MET A 161 3.17 9.25 -14.14
C MET A 161 2.20 8.30 -13.41
N GLU A 162 0.90 8.60 -13.44
CA GLU A 162 -0.13 7.78 -12.78
C GLU A 162 -0.20 6.37 -13.37
N THR A 163 -0.12 6.24 -14.69
CA THR A 163 -0.13 4.93 -15.38
C THR A 163 1.12 4.11 -15.05
N MET A 164 2.30 4.74 -14.96
CA MET A 164 3.53 4.07 -14.52
C MET A 164 3.49 3.60 -13.05
N HIS A 165 2.81 4.32 -12.17
CA HIS A 165 2.64 3.92 -10.77
C HIS A 165 1.68 2.75 -10.61
N ARG A 166 0.67 2.64 -11.49
CA ARG A 166 -0.26 1.51 -11.51
C ARG A 166 0.38 0.20 -11.97
N MET A 167 1.46 0.24 -12.74
CA MET A 167 2.11 -0.97 -13.27
C MET A 167 2.85 -1.75 -12.18
N SER A 168 2.23 -2.82 -11.67
CA SER A 168 2.77 -3.68 -10.61
C SER A 168 4.01 -4.50 -11.00
N HIS A 169 4.24 -4.69 -12.31
CA HIS A 169 5.38 -5.44 -12.84
C HIS A 169 6.66 -4.59 -12.97
N LEU A 170 6.58 -3.26 -12.81
CA LEU A 170 7.79 -2.44 -12.76
C LEU A 170 8.46 -2.61 -11.39
N PRO A 171 9.79 -2.85 -11.36
CA PRO A 171 10.53 -2.87 -10.11
C PRO A 171 10.26 -1.62 -9.26
N PRO A 172 10.17 -1.75 -7.93
CA PRO A 172 9.89 -0.62 -7.04
C PRO A 172 10.97 0.48 -7.12
N ASP A 173 12.19 0.10 -7.51
CA ASP A 173 13.38 0.93 -7.69
C ASP A 173 13.61 1.38 -9.15
N PHE A 174 12.62 1.22 -10.03
CA PHE A 174 12.76 1.63 -11.43
C PHE A 174 13.02 3.13 -11.58
N GLU A 175 14.22 3.48 -12.05
CA GLU A 175 14.71 4.85 -12.22
C GLU A 175 13.74 5.74 -13.00
N GLY A 176 13.11 5.21 -14.06
CA GLY A 176 12.19 5.97 -14.90
C GLY A 176 11.01 6.58 -14.13
N ARG A 177 10.56 5.96 -13.02
CA ARG A 177 9.52 6.55 -12.16
C ARG A 177 10.00 7.81 -11.47
N GLN A 178 11.23 7.82 -10.98
CA GLN A 178 11.81 8.99 -10.32
C GLN A 178 12.02 10.11 -11.34
N THR A 179 12.53 9.78 -12.52
CA THR A 179 12.79 10.77 -13.58
C THR A 179 11.51 11.44 -14.07
N VAL A 180 10.44 10.68 -14.35
CA VAL A 180 9.14 11.24 -14.76
C VAL A 180 8.53 12.09 -13.64
N SER A 181 8.64 11.65 -12.39
CA SER A 181 8.18 12.43 -11.23
C SER A 181 8.95 13.75 -11.07
N GLN A 182 10.27 13.75 -11.33
CA GLN A 182 11.08 14.96 -11.32
C GLN A 182 10.70 15.91 -12.45
N TRP A 183 10.40 15.41 -13.65
CA TRP A 183 9.92 16.25 -14.75
C TRP A 183 8.58 16.90 -14.41
N TRP A 184 7.66 16.12 -13.85
CA TRP A 184 6.37 16.60 -13.40
C TRP A 184 6.49 17.78 -12.41
N VAL A 185 7.42 17.69 -11.45
CA VAL A 185 7.65 18.75 -10.45
C VAL A 185 8.42 19.94 -11.02
N SER A 186 9.42 19.70 -11.87
CA SER A 186 10.37 20.72 -12.31
C SER A 186 9.95 21.51 -13.54
N LEU A 187 9.13 20.94 -14.43
CA LEU A 187 8.66 21.60 -15.65
C LEU A 187 7.78 22.83 -15.36
N PRO A 188 6.80 22.78 -14.43
CA PRO A 188 6.03 23.96 -14.05
C PRO A 188 6.88 25.06 -13.41
N ALA A 189 7.91 24.69 -12.63
CA ALA A 189 8.76 25.63 -11.90
C ALA A 189 9.79 26.36 -12.78
N ARG A 190 10.14 25.82 -13.94
CA ARG A 190 11.14 26.41 -14.86
C ARG A 190 10.63 27.57 -15.71
N ARG A 191 9.38 28.01 -15.51
CA ARG A 191 8.79 29.19 -16.17
C ARG A 191 8.60 30.35 -15.17
N SER A 192 9.61 31.21 -15.03
CA SER A 192 9.47 32.70 -14.95
C SER A 192 10.83 33.41 -14.80
N PRO A 193 11.09 34.61 -15.39
CA PRO A 193 10.31 35.37 -16.38
C PRO A 193 11.14 35.78 -17.62
N ARG A 194 10.69 35.43 -18.83
CA ARG A 194 11.04 36.21 -20.04
C ARG A 194 9.79 36.31 -20.90
N GLY A 195 9.09 37.42 -20.70
CA GLY A 195 7.85 37.77 -21.37
C GLY A 195 7.36 39.12 -20.84
N ALA A 196 8.23 40.14 -20.85
CA ALA A 196 7.74 41.50 -20.79
C ALA A 196 7.28 41.88 -22.20
N PRO A 197 6.06 42.41 -22.39
CA PRO A 197 5.62 42.89 -23.70
C PRO A 197 6.47 44.09 -24.11
N GLU A 198 7.02 44.03 -25.31
CA GLU A 198 7.76 45.11 -25.94
C GLU A 198 6.82 46.32 -26.13
N ALA A 199 6.98 47.34 -25.29
CA ALA A 199 6.28 48.61 -25.46
C ALA A 199 6.85 49.34 -26.68
N LEU A 200 6.03 49.53 -27.71
CA LEU A 200 6.32 50.39 -28.87
C LEU A 200 6.77 51.79 -28.42
N PRO A 201 7.77 52.42 -29.07
CA PRO A 201 8.14 53.79 -28.76
C PRO A 201 7.12 54.77 -29.33
N ALA A 202 6.42 55.48 -28.45
CA ALA A 202 5.54 56.58 -28.82
C ALA A 202 6.33 57.80 -29.35
N ARG A 203 5.83 58.37 -30.45
CA ARG A 203 6.30 59.57 -31.14
C ARG A 203 6.46 60.81 -30.21
N ARG A 204 7.52 61.60 -30.44
CA ARG A 204 7.74 62.99 -29.97
C ARG A 204 6.56 63.90 -30.42
N SER A 205 6.05 64.90 -29.70
CA SER A 205 6.59 66.18 -29.15
C SER A 205 5.38 67.02 -28.60
N PRO A 206 5.49 68.28 -28.08
CA PRO A 206 6.54 69.00 -27.32
C PRO A 206 6.03 69.71 -26.02
N ARG A 207 7.01 70.24 -25.25
CA ARG A 207 6.99 71.16 -24.06
C ARG A 207 6.07 72.40 -24.20
N PRO A 208 5.65 73.10 -23.09
CA PRO A 208 6.50 74.00 -22.23
C PRO A 208 6.09 73.97 -20.72
N ALA A 209 6.63 74.68 -19.72
CA ALA A 209 7.84 75.42 -19.38
C ALA A 209 7.89 75.48 -17.82
N HIS A 210 9.08 75.66 -17.24
CA HIS A 210 9.40 75.88 -15.81
C HIS A 210 8.83 77.21 -15.23
N PRO A 211 9.17 77.65 -13.99
CA PRO A 211 9.36 76.98 -12.68
C PRO A 211 8.71 77.75 -11.49
N THR A 212 8.61 77.17 -10.28
CA THR A 212 8.99 77.84 -9.00
C THR A 212 8.90 76.89 -7.79
N CYS A 213 9.93 76.95 -6.93
CA CYS A 213 10.06 76.40 -5.57
C CYS A 213 9.59 77.46 -4.53
N PRO A 214 9.72 77.30 -3.18
CA PRO A 214 9.56 76.14 -2.26
C PRO A 214 8.83 76.50 -0.91
N VAL A 215 8.84 75.54 0.03
CA VAL A 215 8.88 75.61 1.54
C VAL A 215 7.59 75.60 2.41
N LEU A 216 7.56 74.65 3.37
CA LEU A 216 7.51 74.79 4.87
C LEU A 216 6.48 73.92 5.66
N HIS A 217 7.03 73.23 6.69
CA HIS A 217 6.47 72.64 7.94
C HIS A 217 5.46 71.47 7.86
N SER A 218 5.65 70.30 8.50
CA SER A 218 6.05 69.89 9.87
C SER A 218 4.96 70.02 10.94
N GLN A 219 4.33 68.89 11.32
CA GLN A 219 3.79 68.54 12.66
C GLN A 219 3.29 67.07 12.62
N ALA A 220 3.92 66.14 13.36
CA ALA A 220 3.60 65.71 14.74
C ALA A 220 2.23 65.01 14.83
N ALA A 221 2.21 63.66 14.82
CA ALA A 221 2.31 62.76 15.98
C ALA A 221 0.99 62.66 16.78
N ASP A 222 0.29 61.54 16.57
CA ASP A 222 -0.87 61.05 17.31
C ASP A 222 -0.40 59.87 18.18
N PRO A 223 -0.70 59.88 19.48
CA PRO A 223 -1.30 58.67 20.03
C PRO A 223 -2.36 58.97 21.11
N GLU A 224 -3.46 58.23 21.09
CA GLU A 224 -3.98 57.45 22.22
C GLU A 224 -5.44 57.02 21.96
N ARG A 225 -5.70 55.71 21.91
CA ARG A 225 -6.90 55.12 22.52
C ARG A 225 -6.60 53.72 23.07
N HIS A 226 -6.58 53.67 24.39
CA HIS A 226 -6.50 52.50 25.25
C HIS A 226 -7.92 52.14 25.73
N VAL A 227 -8.20 50.82 25.83
CA VAL A 227 -9.15 50.15 26.76
C VAL A 227 -10.65 50.42 26.53
N GLY A 228 -11.56 49.45 26.46
CA GLY A 228 -11.59 48.07 26.92
C GLY A 228 -12.80 47.89 27.84
N ILE A 229 -13.79 47.08 27.42
CA ILE A 229 -14.65 46.16 28.19
C ILE A 229 -15.07 45.07 27.20
#